data_AF-A0A4W6DRF3-F1
#
_entry.id   AF-A0A4W6DRF3-F1
#
_cell.length_a   1.000
_cell.length_b   1.000
_cell.length_c   1.000
_cell.angle_alpha   90.00
_cell.angle_beta   90.00
_cell.angle_gamma   90.00
#
_symmetry.space_group_name_H-M   'P 1'
#
loop_
_entity.id
_entity.type
_entity.pdbx_description
1 polymer ?
#
loop_
_entity_poly.entity_id
_entity_poly.type
_entity_poly.pdbx_seq_one_letter_code
_entity_poly.pdbx_strand_id
1 'polypeptide(L)'
;MARVLHKEQSEIHVDYVNAPNQLARGSPSKNHTGKDSAVISAVSGRKLYRLVGVSFGLLCILQIALNISLRLTLYHYFKQGWVYFRPSFYYISSTKKSWQDSRDDCLRRGADLVIINSREEQDFTRKFHRISWIGLTLRETKGEWKWVDGTPLTKRFTLLLFLF
;
A
#
# COMPACT_ATOMS: atom_id res chain seq x y z
N MET A 1 -15.86 11.47 -8.42
CA MET A 1 -15.39 10.51 -7.39
C MET A 1 -13.89 10.70 -7.26
N ALA A 2 -13.41 10.90 -6.04
CA ALA A 2 -11.99 11.11 -5.76
C ALA A 2 -11.37 9.82 -5.20
N ARG A 3 -10.09 9.58 -5.51
CA ARG A 3 -9.26 8.54 -4.90
C ARG A 3 -8.02 9.18 -4.30
N VAL A 4 -7.69 8.83 -3.05
CA VAL A 4 -6.44 9.28 -2.43
C VAL A 4 -5.26 8.78 -3.26
N LEU A 5 -4.35 9.69 -3.61
CA LEU A 5 -3.12 9.33 -4.31
C LEU A 5 -2.17 8.72 -3.28
N HIS A 6 -1.94 7.41 -3.36
CA HIS A 6 -0.76 6.83 -2.74
C HIS A 6 0.41 7.29 -3.59
N LYS A 7 1.23 8.18 -3.06
CA LYS A 7 2.54 8.46 -3.64
C LYS A 7 3.31 7.15 -3.48
N GLU A 8 3.34 6.36 -4.55
CA GLU A 8 3.80 4.98 -4.49
C GLU A 8 5.23 4.93 -3.94
N GLN A 9 5.39 4.04 -2.97
CA GLN A 9 6.65 3.57 -2.43
C GLN A 9 7.69 3.44 -3.54
N SER A 10 8.88 4.01 -3.30
CA SER A 10 10.11 3.57 -3.94
C SER A 10 10.17 2.04 -3.96
N GLU A 11 10.30 1.47 -5.16
CA GLU A 11 10.57 0.06 -5.40
C GLU A 11 11.72 -0.42 -4.51
N ILE A 12 11.43 -1.37 -3.60
CA ILE A 12 12.48 -2.22 -3.04
C ILE A 12 12.55 -3.43 -3.98
N HIS A 13 13.46 -3.37 -4.95
CA HIS A 13 13.88 -4.51 -5.75
C HIS A 13 14.65 -5.47 -4.83
N VAL A 14 14.00 -6.54 -4.35
CA VAL A 14 14.67 -7.61 -3.61
C VAL A 14 15.13 -8.65 -4.62
N ASP A 15 16.39 -8.57 -5.01
CA ASP A 15 17.06 -9.62 -5.78
C ASP A 15 17.21 -10.87 -4.91
N TYR A 16 16.36 -11.86 -5.17
CA TYR A 16 16.53 -13.19 -4.59
C TYR A 16 17.69 -13.92 -5.28
N VAL A 17 18.85 -13.95 -4.63
CA VAL A 17 19.94 -14.86 -5.01
C VAL A 17 19.62 -16.25 -4.44
N ASN A 18 19.33 -17.21 -5.33
CA ASN A 18 19.24 -18.63 -4.99
C ASN A 18 20.63 -19.19 -4.62
N ALA A 19 20.79 -19.69 -3.40
CA ALA A 19 21.94 -20.53 -3.03
C ALA A 19 21.59 -22.02 -3.18
N PRO A 20 22.45 -22.86 -3.78
CA PRO A 20 22.13 -24.25 -4.03
C PRO A 20 22.26 -25.12 -2.76
N ASN A 21 21.33 -26.07 -2.68
CA ASN A 21 21.22 -27.13 -1.69
C ASN A 21 22.33 -28.18 -1.88
N GLN A 22 23.01 -28.61 -0.81
CA GLN A 22 23.77 -29.88 -0.79
C GLN A 22 23.62 -30.57 0.57
N LEU A 23 23.09 -31.78 0.52
CA LEU A 23 22.87 -32.68 1.64
C LEU A 23 23.94 -33.78 1.63
N ALA A 24 24.42 -34.09 2.84
CA ALA A 24 24.83 -35.41 3.34
C ALA A 24 26.33 -35.80 3.38
N ARG A 25 26.79 -35.99 4.63
CA ARG A 25 27.17 -37.30 5.24
C ARG A 25 28.62 -37.36 5.75
N GLY A 26 28.76 -37.56 7.07
CA GLY A 26 29.99 -38.09 7.69
C GLY A 26 30.16 -37.73 9.17
N SER A 27 29.89 -38.69 10.06
CA SER A 27 30.47 -38.80 11.42
C SER A 27 31.13 -40.21 11.49
N PRO A 28 32.02 -40.56 12.46
CA PRO A 28 32.48 -39.82 13.65
C PRO A 28 34.00 -39.91 13.97
N SER A 29 34.40 -39.15 15.00
CA SER A 29 35.51 -39.42 15.97
C SER A 29 36.92 -38.87 15.70
N LYS A 30 37.38 -37.94 16.55
CA LYS A 30 38.44 -38.17 17.55
C LYS A 30 38.67 -36.92 18.44
N ASN A 31 38.78 -37.18 19.74
CA ASN A 31 39.12 -36.22 20.79
C ASN A 31 40.51 -35.61 20.59
N HIS A 32 40.69 -34.30 20.78
CA HIS A 32 41.78 -33.76 21.61
C HIS A 32 41.56 -32.27 21.92
N THR A 33 41.44 -31.98 23.21
CA THR A 33 42.01 -30.81 23.91
C THR A 33 41.97 -29.43 23.24
N GLY A 34 41.15 -28.57 23.86
CA GLY A 34 41.63 -27.26 24.27
C GLY A 34 41.31 -26.10 23.33
N LYS A 35 40.48 -25.20 23.87
CA LYS A 35 40.63 -23.73 23.72
C LYS A 35 39.88 -23.02 22.60
N ASP A 36 38.63 -23.39 22.34
CA ASP A 36 37.69 -22.54 21.57
C ASP A 36 36.56 -21.92 22.42
N SER A 37 36.48 -22.24 23.71
CA SER A 37 35.38 -21.77 24.58
C SER A 37 35.52 -20.33 25.13
N ALA A 38 36.43 -19.51 24.58
CA ALA A 38 36.77 -18.21 25.17
C ALA A 38 36.53 -16.97 24.27
N VAL A 39 35.93 -17.13 23.08
CA VAL A 39 35.60 -15.98 22.20
C VAL A 39 34.09 -15.82 21.94
N ILE A 40 33.23 -16.65 22.54
CA ILE A 40 31.87 -16.21 22.84
C ILE A 40 31.95 -15.52 24.19
N SER A 41 32.35 -14.24 24.18
CA SER A 41 32.34 -13.39 25.36
C SER A 41 30.99 -13.56 26.06
N ALA A 42 31.01 -14.11 27.27
CA ALA A 42 29.82 -14.38 28.06
C ALA A 42 29.10 -13.05 28.35
N VAL A 43 28.18 -12.67 27.46
CA VAL A 43 27.11 -11.74 27.81
C VAL A 43 26.35 -12.45 28.93
N SER A 44 26.60 -12.02 30.17
CA SER A 44 25.90 -12.51 31.36
C SER A 44 24.42 -12.68 31.00
N GLY A 45 23.84 -13.87 31.16
CA GLY A 45 22.47 -14.15 30.71
C GLY A 45 21.46 -13.10 31.18
N ARG A 46 21.69 -12.49 32.35
CA ARG A 46 20.91 -11.33 32.86
C ARG A 46 20.95 -10.10 31.95
N LYS A 47 22.09 -9.76 31.34
CA LYS A 47 22.21 -8.68 30.35
C LYS A 47 21.46 -9.04 29.06
N LEU A 48 21.47 -10.31 28.65
CA LEU A 48 20.73 -10.78 27.48
C LEU A 48 19.21 -10.74 27.69
N TYR A 49 18.69 -11.28 28.80
CA TYR A 49 17.26 -11.22 29.13
C TYR A 49 16.75 -9.78 29.28
N ARG A 50 17.58 -8.88 29.85
CA ARG A 50 17.24 -7.44 29.91
C ARG A 50 17.15 -6.83 28.52
N LEU A 51 18.11 -7.12 27.63
CA LEU A 51 18.09 -6.60 26.25
C LEU A 51 16.88 -7.12 25.47
N VAL A 52 16.58 -8.41 25.58
CA VAL A 52 15.42 -9.04 24.94
C VAL A 52 14.10 -8.53 25.50
N GLY A 53 14.01 -8.34 26.82
CA GLY A 53 12.81 -7.78 27.45
C GLY A 53 12.56 -6.32 27.05
N VAL A 54 13.61 -5.51 26.99
CA VAL A 54 13.52 -4.12 26.52
C VAL A 54 13.14 -4.07 25.05
N SER A 55 13.75 -4.88 24.19
CA SER A 55 13.41 -4.91 22.76
C SER A 55 11.97 -5.38 22.54
N PHE A 56 11.53 -6.44 23.21
CA PHE A 56 10.15 -6.91 23.14
C PHE A 56 9.16 -5.86 23.63
N GLY A 57 9.43 -5.20 24.77
CA GLY A 57 8.60 -4.11 25.28
C GLY A 57 8.48 -2.94 24.29
N LEU A 58 9.60 -2.51 23.70
CA LEU A 58 9.61 -1.46 22.67
C LEU A 58 8.81 -1.88 21.42
N LEU A 59 8.97 -3.13 20.96
CA LEU A 59 8.19 -3.66 19.84
C LEU A 59 6.69 -3.69 20.14
N CYS A 60 6.29 -4.08 21.35
CA CYS A 60 4.89 -4.06 21.77
C CYS A 60 4.33 -2.63 21.80
N ILE A 61 5.07 -1.68 22.36
CA ILE A 61 4.66 -0.26 22.40
C ILE A 61 4.52 0.27 20.97
N LEU A 62 5.49 -0.01 20.09
CA LEU A 62 5.44 0.40 18.68
C LEU A 62 4.23 -0.20 17.96
N GLN A 63 3.97 -1.49 18.17
CA GLN A 63 2.82 -2.18 17.55
C GLN A 63 1.48 -1.63 18.07
N ILE A 64 1.38 -1.31 19.36
CA ILE A 64 0.18 -0.68 19.95
C ILE A 64 -0.01 0.72 19.37
N ALA A 65 1.04 1.55 19.34
CA ALA A 65 0.99 2.88 18.77
C ALA A 65 0.55 2.84 17.30
N LEU A 66 1.13 1.96 16.49
CA LEU A 66 0.74 1.78 15.09
C LEU A 66 -0.73 1.38 14.94
N ASN A 67 -1.23 0.46 15.77
CA ASN A 67 -2.63 0.06 15.74
C ASN A 67 -3.57 1.20 16.15
N ILE A 68 -3.22 1.98 17.18
CA ILE A 68 -4.00 3.14 17.62
C ILE A 68 -4.00 4.21 16.52
N SER A 69 -2.83 4.55 15.96
CA SER A 69 -2.70 5.50 14.86
C SER A 69 -3.53 5.06 13.65
N LEU A 70 -3.46 3.79 13.24
CA LEU A 70 -4.25 3.27 12.13
C LEU A 70 -5.75 3.39 12.37
N ARG A 71 -6.22 3.05 13.58
CA ARG A 71 -7.64 3.18 13.96
C ARG A 71 -8.09 4.63 13.96
N LEU A 72 -7.27 5.55 14.48
CA LEU A 72 -7.57 6.98 14.48
C LEU A 72 -7.64 7.54 13.06
N THR A 73 -6.70 7.17 12.19
CA THR A 73 -6.71 7.55 10.78
C THR A 73 -7.97 7.05 10.08
N LEU A 74 -8.30 5.77 10.23
CA LEU A 74 -9.53 5.19 9.66
C LEU A 74 -10.80 5.90 10.15
N TYR A 75 -10.88 6.16 11.46
CA TYR A 75 -12.00 6.88 12.06
C TYR A 75 -12.14 8.30 11.48
N HIS A 76 -11.02 9.01 11.31
CA HIS A 76 -11.01 10.34 10.74
C HIS A 76 -11.46 10.37 9.28
N TYR A 77 -11.00 9.43 8.46
CA TYR A 77 -11.46 9.27 7.07
C TYR A 77 -12.96 8.97 7.01
N PHE A 78 -13.45 8.04 7.83
CA PHE A 78 -14.86 7.69 7.87
C PHE A 78 -15.74 8.88 8.28
N LYS A 79 -15.32 9.65 9.29
CA LYS A 79 -16.04 10.85 9.75
C LYS A 79 -16.18 11.91 8.66
N GLN A 80 -15.23 11.99 7.73
CA GLN A 80 -15.26 12.89 6.59
C GLN A 80 -16.05 12.35 5.37
N GLY A 81 -16.64 11.16 5.48
CA GLY A 81 -17.42 10.53 4.41
C GLY A 81 -16.55 9.82 3.36
N TRP A 82 -15.32 9.43 3.71
CA TRP A 82 -14.49 8.59 2.85
C TRP A 82 -14.82 7.11 3.05
N VAL A 83 -14.76 6.35 1.96
CA VAL A 83 -14.98 4.90 1.93
C VAL A 83 -13.66 4.21 1.62
N TYR A 84 -13.28 3.24 2.44
CA TYR A 84 -12.10 2.41 2.18
C TYR A 84 -12.45 1.25 1.24
N PHE A 85 -11.68 1.10 0.16
CA PHE A 85 -11.81 -0.02 -0.78
C PHE A 85 -10.47 -0.28 -1.48
N ARG A 86 -9.71 -1.30 -1.04
CA ARG A 86 -8.44 -1.75 -1.68
C ARG A 86 -7.40 -0.67 -2.03
N PRO A 87 -6.16 -0.85 -1.58
CA PRO A 87 -5.57 -0.16 -0.42
C PRO A 87 -5.85 1.36 -0.28
N SER A 88 -6.89 1.92 -0.91
CA SER A 88 -7.17 3.35 -1.01
C SER A 88 -8.48 3.77 -0.38
N PHE A 89 -8.59 5.09 -0.18
CA PHE A 89 -9.81 5.76 0.24
C PHE A 89 -10.45 6.52 -0.92
N TYR A 90 -11.77 6.49 -0.97
CA TYR A 90 -12.58 7.09 -2.02
C TYR A 90 -13.55 8.10 -1.42
N TYR A 91 -13.73 9.21 -2.11
CA TYR A 91 -14.70 10.23 -1.74
C TYR A 91 -15.69 10.45 -2.87
N ILE A 92 -16.98 10.48 -2.51
CA ILE A 92 -18.07 10.63 -3.47
C ILE A 92 -18.80 11.90 -3.14
N SER A 93 -18.53 12.94 -3.93
CA SER A 93 -19.19 14.21 -3.78
C SER A 93 -20.68 14.09 -4.07
N SER A 94 -21.50 14.78 -3.29
CA SER A 94 -22.94 14.95 -3.54
C SER A 94 -23.24 16.16 -4.43
N THR A 95 -22.25 17.03 -4.69
CA THR A 95 -22.44 18.26 -5.47
C THR A 95 -22.18 18.02 -6.94
N LYS A 96 -23.06 18.54 -7.80
CA LYS A 96 -22.85 18.59 -9.25
C LYS A 96 -21.92 19.77 -9.58
N LYS A 97 -20.82 19.48 -10.28
CA LYS A 97 -19.77 20.43 -10.69
C LYS A 97 -19.34 20.10 -12.12
N SER A 98 -18.64 21.01 -12.80
CA SER A 98 -17.95 20.66 -14.06
C SER A 98 -16.85 19.62 -13.81
N TRP A 99 -16.33 18.99 -14.86
CA TRP A 99 -15.21 18.05 -14.70
C TRP A 99 -13.99 18.74 -14.05
N GLN A 100 -13.65 19.94 -14.51
CA GLN A 100 -12.53 20.73 -14.01
C GLN A 100 -12.73 21.12 -12.54
N ASP A 101 -13.88 21.70 -12.20
CA ASP A 101 -14.18 22.08 -10.80
C ASP A 101 -14.22 20.87 -9.85
N SER A 102 -14.63 19.71 -10.38
CA SER A 102 -14.62 18.46 -9.62
C SER A 102 -13.20 17.98 -9.36
N ARG A 103 -12.31 18.08 -10.36
CA ARG A 103 -10.90 17.75 -10.21
C ARG A 103 -10.23 18.68 -9.19
N ASP A 104 -10.46 19.98 -9.30
CA ASP A 104 -9.89 20.96 -8.37
C ASP A 104 -10.38 20.73 -6.93
N ASP A 105 -11.64 20.28 -6.77
CA ASP A 105 -12.15 19.85 -5.46
C ASP A 105 -11.43 18.61 -4.91
N CYS A 106 -11.15 17.62 -5.76
CA CYS A 106 -10.40 16.42 -5.37
C CYS A 106 -8.98 16.79 -4.94
N LEU A 107 -8.30 17.63 -5.72
CA LEU A 107 -6.92 18.09 -5.46
C LEU A 107 -6.83 18.85 -4.14
N ARG A 108 -7.78 19.74 -3.85
CA ARG A 108 -7.85 20.47 -2.57
C ARG A 108 -8.00 19.54 -1.35
N ARG A 109 -8.51 18.33 -1.56
CA ARG A 109 -8.68 17.30 -0.53
C ARG A 109 -7.49 16.33 -0.45
N GLY A 110 -6.42 16.55 -1.20
CA GLY A 110 -5.26 15.63 -1.27
C GLY A 110 -5.52 14.35 -2.05
N ALA A 111 -6.46 14.40 -3.01
CA ALA A 111 -6.83 13.29 -3.88
C ALA A 111 -6.87 13.74 -5.36
N ASP A 112 -7.14 12.84 -6.29
CA ASP A 112 -7.51 13.21 -7.67
C ASP A 112 -8.76 12.41 -8.09
N LEU A 113 -9.36 12.76 -9.22
CA LEU A 113 -10.46 11.99 -9.78
C LEU A 113 -10.03 10.53 -10.00
N VAL A 114 -10.95 9.60 -9.72
CA VAL A 114 -10.65 8.16 -9.76
C VAL A 114 -10.20 7.69 -11.15
N ILE A 115 -9.13 6.91 -11.18
CA ILE A 115 -8.66 6.19 -12.37
C ILE A 115 -9.03 4.72 -12.19
N ILE A 116 -9.82 4.17 -13.10
CA ILE A 116 -10.30 2.79 -12.96
C ILE A 116 -9.27 1.84 -13.57
N ASN A 117 -8.52 1.15 -12.71
CA ASN A 117 -7.41 0.28 -13.11
C ASN A 117 -7.71 -1.22 -13.01
N SER A 118 -8.86 -1.59 -12.43
CA SER A 118 -9.23 -3.00 -12.23
C SER A 118 -10.74 -3.23 -12.39
N ARG A 119 -11.12 -4.49 -12.62
CA ARG A 119 -12.54 -4.88 -12.68
C ARG A 119 -13.21 -4.67 -11.33
N GLU A 120 -12.49 -4.93 -10.24
CA GLU A 120 -13.02 -4.78 -8.89
C GLU A 120 -13.29 -3.30 -8.56
N GLU A 121 -12.43 -2.39 -9.02
CA GLU A 121 -12.64 -0.95 -8.88
C GLU A 121 -13.82 -0.47 -9.73
N GLN A 122 -13.95 -0.97 -10.97
CA GLN A 122 -15.13 -0.74 -11.80
C GLN A 122 -16.41 -1.18 -11.08
N ASP A 123 -16.45 -2.41 -10.56
CA ASP A 123 -17.61 -2.94 -9.84
C ASP A 123 -17.91 -2.18 -8.55
N PHE A 124 -16.88 -1.74 -7.83
CA PHE A 124 -17.03 -0.87 -6.66
C PHE A 124 -17.68 0.47 -7.03
N THR A 125 -17.22 1.12 -8.10
CA THR A 125 -17.79 2.41 -8.53
C THR A 125 -19.27 2.30 -8.94
N ARG A 126 -19.69 1.16 -9.52
CA ARG A 126 -21.08 0.90 -9.91
C ARG A 126 -22.05 0.80 -8.72
N LYS A 127 -21.59 0.35 -7.54
CA LYS A 127 -22.44 0.18 -6.35
C LYS A 127 -23.04 1.47 -5.82
N PHE A 128 -22.46 2.62 -6.18
CA PHE A 128 -22.92 3.91 -5.66
C PHE A 128 -24.14 4.45 -6.39
N HIS A 129 -24.55 3.87 -7.52
CA HIS A 129 -25.72 4.26 -8.30
C HIS A 129 -25.82 5.78 -8.55
N ARG A 130 -24.66 6.44 -8.73
CA ARG A 130 -24.55 7.90 -8.90
C ARG A 130 -23.66 8.22 -10.08
N ILE A 131 -24.15 9.08 -10.96
CA ILE A 131 -23.33 9.67 -12.01
C ILE A 131 -22.27 10.56 -11.32
N SER A 132 -21.01 10.18 -11.46
CA SER A 132 -19.87 10.86 -10.86
C SER A 132 -18.78 11.04 -11.90
N TRP A 133 -18.11 12.19 -11.87
CA TRP A 133 -16.91 12.38 -12.69
C TRP A 133 -15.83 11.37 -12.30
N ILE A 134 -15.19 10.81 -13.33
CA ILE A 134 -13.98 9.99 -13.23
C ILE A 134 -12.81 10.76 -13.84
N GLY A 135 -11.59 10.28 -13.60
CA GLY A 135 -10.36 10.93 -14.03
C GLY A 135 -10.08 10.84 -15.52
N LEU A 136 -11.07 10.61 -16.37
CA LEU A 136 -10.91 10.48 -17.81
C LEU A 136 -11.21 11.82 -18.49
N THR A 137 -10.31 12.29 -19.34
CA THR A 137 -10.46 13.53 -20.12
C THR A 137 -10.03 13.33 -21.57
N LEU A 138 -10.64 14.07 -22.48
CA LEU A 138 -10.32 14.05 -23.90
C LEU A 138 -9.34 15.16 -24.21
N ARG A 139 -8.16 14.83 -24.77
CA ARG A 139 -7.21 15.86 -25.19
C ARG A 139 -7.61 16.41 -26.57
N GLU A 140 -7.97 17.70 -26.59
CA GLU A 140 -8.49 18.40 -27.77
C GLU A 140 -7.62 18.27 -29.02
N THR A 141 -6.30 18.18 -28.86
CA THR A 141 -5.36 18.20 -30.00
C THR A 141 -5.26 16.89 -30.79
N LYS A 142 -5.69 15.74 -30.23
CA LYS A 142 -5.50 14.42 -30.86
C LYS A 142 -6.71 13.50 -30.78
N GLY A 143 -7.78 13.89 -30.10
CA GLY A 143 -8.94 13.01 -29.88
C GLY A 143 -8.63 11.77 -29.02
N GLU A 144 -7.53 11.81 -28.26
CA GLU A 144 -7.11 10.70 -27.40
C GLU A 144 -7.64 10.90 -25.98
N TRP A 145 -8.25 9.84 -25.43
CA TRP A 145 -8.66 9.79 -24.03
C TRP A 145 -7.46 9.52 -23.11
N LYS A 146 -7.33 10.30 -22.05
CA LYS A 146 -6.28 10.17 -21.05
C LYS A 146 -6.83 10.24 -19.64
N TRP A 147 -6.15 9.53 -18.74
CA TRP A 147 -6.39 9.63 -17.32
C TRP A 147 -5.73 10.87 -16.72
N VAL A 148 -6.15 11.28 -15.52
CA VAL A 148 -5.60 12.43 -14.79
C VAL A 148 -4.11 12.30 -14.44
N ASP A 149 -3.57 11.08 -14.44
CA ASP A 149 -2.13 10.77 -14.31
C ASP A 149 -1.35 10.85 -15.64
N GLY A 150 -2.04 11.13 -16.74
CA GLY A 150 -1.46 11.25 -18.08
C GLY A 150 -1.39 9.94 -18.88
N THR A 151 -1.73 8.80 -18.28
CA THR A 151 -1.75 7.51 -18.97
C THR A 151 -2.88 7.44 -20.00
N PRO A 152 -2.66 6.82 -21.18
CA PRO A 152 -3.70 6.70 -22.20
C PRO A 152 -4.75 5.65 -21.81
N LEU A 153 -6.00 5.84 -22.26
CA LEU A 153 -7.03 4.81 -22.12
C LEU A 153 -6.68 3.60 -23.00
N THR A 154 -6.48 2.43 -22.41
CA THR A 154 -6.22 1.20 -23.18
C THR A 154 -7.51 0.46 -23.56
N LYS A 155 -7.49 -0.30 -24.67
CA LYS A 155 -8.66 -1.02 -25.22
C LYS A 155 -9.37 -1.93 -24.21
N ARG A 156 -8.64 -2.47 -23.23
CA ARG A 156 -9.19 -3.31 -22.16
C ARG A 156 -10.17 -2.54 -21.26
N PHE A 157 -9.94 -1.25 -21.06
CA PHE A 157 -10.81 -0.38 -20.26
C PHE A 157 -11.93 0.26 -21.09
N THR A 158 -11.73 0.42 -22.40
CA THR A 158 -12.78 0.88 -23.32
C THR A 158 -14.04 0.02 -23.23
N LEU A 159 -13.91 -1.31 -23.21
CA LEU A 159 -15.05 -2.23 -23.07
C LEU A 159 -15.75 -2.14 -21.69
N LEU A 160 -15.04 -1.71 -20.64
CA LEU A 160 -15.58 -1.60 -19.29
C LEU A 160 -16.34 -0.29 -19.08
N LEU A 161 -15.93 0.80 -19.75
CA LEU A 161 -16.57 2.11 -19.66
C LEU A 161 -17.91 2.18 -20.40
N PHE A 162 -18.12 1.37 -21.45
CA PHE A 162 -19.40 1.29 -22.18
C PHE A 162 -20.49 0.45 -21.48
N LEU A 163 -20.20 -0.11 -20.30
CA LEU A 163 -21.17 -0.80 -19.45
C LEU A 163 -21.74 0.09 -18.33
N PHE A 164 -21.54 1.42 -18.43
CA PHE A 164 -22.14 2.44 -17.58
C PHE A 164 -23.39 3.05 -18.20
#